data_AF-A0A7M2WZK8-F1
#
_entry.id   AF-A0A7M2WZK8-F1
#
_cell.length_a   1.000
_cell.length_b   1.000
_cell.length_c   1.000
_cell.angle_alpha   90.00
_cell.angle_beta   90.00
_cell.angle_gamma   90.00
#
_symmetry.space_group_name_H-M   'P 1'
#
loop_
_entity.id
_entity.type
_entity.pdbx_description
1 polymer ?
#
loop_
_entity_poly.entity_id
_entity_poly.type
_entity_poly.pdbx_seq_one_letter_code
_entity_poly.pdbx_strand_id
1 'polypeptide(L)' 'MSVVALPIVSAADAVLSLRGSFCPGCRGRKKPKQTVCFECYSKLSRPQRQNLYKRVGSGYEAAVASALQTLGVETLECK' A
#
# COMPACT_ATOMS: atom_id res chain seq x y z
N MET A 1 -16.55 9.00 23.49
CA MET A 1 -16.51 9.18 22.03
C MET A 1 -15.45 8.24 21.49
N SER A 2 -15.88 7.06 21.01
CA SER A 2 -14.97 6.00 20.58
C SER A 2 -14.65 6.19 19.09
N VAL A 3 -13.47 6.71 18.79
CA VAL A 3 -12.91 6.67 17.44
C VAL A 3 -12.49 5.23 17.15
N VAL A 4 -13.37 4.46 16.51
CA VAL A 4 -12.96 3.19 15.90
C VAL A 4 -12.22 3.55 14.61
N ALA A 5 -10.93 3.84 14.72
CA ALA A 5 -10.03 3.84 13.59
C ALA A 5 -9.88 2.38 13.12
N LEU A 6 -10.83 1.91 12.31
CA LEU A 6 -10.66 0.67 11.54
C LEU A 6 -9.43 0.84 10.65
N PRO A 7 -8.45 -0.06 10.68
CA PRO A 7 -7.24 0.08 9.89
C PRO A 7 -7.60 -0.03 8.41
N ILE A 8 -7.40 1.08 7.72
CA ILE A 8 -7.78 1.44 6.36
C ILE A 8 -7.04 0.67 5.24
N VAL A 9 -6.22 -0.32 5.63
CA VAL A 9 -5.53 -1.28 4.75
C VAL A 9 -5.41 -2.59 5.53
N SER A 10 -6.26 -3.58 5.24
CA SER A 10 -6.13 -4.90 5.83
C SER A 10 -4.99 -5.67 5.15
N ALA A 11 -4.45 -6.68 5.83
CA ALA A 11 -3.46 -7.61 5.26
C ALA A 11 -3.94 -8.21 3.92
N ALA A 12 -5.25 -8.46 3.81
CA ALA A 12 -5.88 -8.92 2.57
C ALA A 12 -5.75 -7.90 1.43
N ASP A 13 -5.93 -6.61 1.71
CA ASP A 13 -5.87 -5.55 0.69
C ASP A 13 -4.45 -5.31 0.18
N ALA A 14 -3.44 -5.54 1.03
CA ALA A 14 -2.03 -5.50 0.64
C ALA A 14 -1.69 -6.58 -0.41
N VAL A 15 -2.31 -7.76 -0.30
CA VAL A 15 -2.15 -8.88 -1.22
C VAL A 15 -3.00 -8.69 -2.48
N LEU A 16 -4.23 -8.20 -2.35
CA LEU A 16 -5.08 -7.83 -3.49
C LEU A 16 -4.44 -6.75 -4.34
N SER A 17 -3.78 -5.78 -3.71
CA SER A 17 -3.00 -4.77 -4.41
C SER A 17 -1.95 -5.40 -5.33
N LEU A 18 -1.27 -6.49 -4.96
CA LEU A 18 -0.29 -7.13 -5.85
C LEU A 18 -0.89 -7.70 -7.14
N ARG A 19 -2.19 -8.02 -7.13
CA ARG A 19 -2.93 -8.53 -8.30
C ARG A 19 -3.49 -7.42 -9.20
N GLY A 20 -3.68 -6.22 -8.68
CA GLY A 20 -4.21 -5.07 -9.42
C GLY A 20 -3.19 -4.40 -10.34
N SER A 21 -3.66 -3.88 -11.48
CA SER A 21 -2.84 -3.08 -12.40
C SER A 21 -2.77 -1.60 -12.04
N PHE A 22 -3.56 -1.17 -11.05
CA PHE A 22 -3.69 0.22 -10.64
C PHE A 22 -3.08 0.47 -9.26
N CYS A 23 -2.46 1.63 -9.12
CA CYS A 23 -1.93 2.11 -7.86
C CYS A 23 -3.06 2.64 -6.99
N PRO A 24 -3.14 2.21 -5.73
CA PRO A 24 -4.18 2.70 -4.84
C PRO A 24 -4.08 4.19 -4.48
N GLY A 25 -2.87 4.76 -4.46
CA GLY A 25 -2.71 6.17 -4.08
C GLY A 25 -2.83 7.16 -5.23
N CYS A 26 -2.44 6.76 -6.45
CA CYS A 26 -2.44 7.65 -7.61
C CYS A 26 -3.51 7.27 -8.65
N ARG A 27 -4.14 6.09 -8.53
CA ARG A 27 -4.93 5.40 -9.59
C ARG A 27 -4.20 5.22 -10.93
N GLY A 28 -2.92 5.59 -11.01
CA GLY A 28 -2.07 5.36 -12.17
C GLY A 28 -1.75 3.88 -12.35
N ARG A 29 -1.34 3.50 -13.57
CA ARG A 29 -0.88 2.14 -13.85
C ARG A 29 0.40 1.85 -13.07
N LYS A 30 0.47 0.67 -12.46
CA LYS A 30 1.68 0.15 -11.82
C LYS A 30 2.15 -1.12 -12.50
N LYS A 31 3.41 -1.48 -12.28
CA LYS A 31 3.94 -2.74 -12.81
C LYS A 31 3.34 -3.92 -12.02
N PRO A 32 3.13 -5.08 -12.66
CA PRO A 32 2.73 -6.30 -11.96
C PRO A 32 3.72 -6.61 -10.84
N LYS A 33 3.21 -7.16 -9.71
CA LYS A 33 3.97 -7.44 -8.47
C LYS A 33 4.43 -6.20 -7.69
N GLN A 34 3.96 -5.01 -8.03
CA GLN A 34 4.18 -3.81 -7.21
C GLN A 34 2.91 -3.42 -6.45
N THR A 35 3.07 -2.86 -5.27
CA THR A 35 1.93 -2.36 -4.49
C THR A 35 1.49 -0.98 -4.96
N VAL A 36 2.43 -0.11 -5.34
CA VAL A 36 2.18 1.28 -5.76
C VAL A 36 2.87 1.62 -7.09
N CYS A 37 2.42 2.70 -7.76
CA CYS A 37 3.04 3.24 -8.98
C CYS A 37 4.45 3.77 -8.68
N PHE A 38 5.31 3.89 -9.71
CA PHE A 38 6.68 4.41 -9.54
C PHE A 38 6.70 5.82 -8.92
N GLU A 39 5.74 6.68 -9.28
CA GLU A 39 5.61 8.03 -8.72
C GLU A 39 5.22 8.03 -7.24
N CYS A 40 4.28 7.17 -6.83
CA CYS A 40 3.97 6.99 -5.41
C CYS A 40 5.17 6.40 -4.67
N TYR A 41 5.86 5.44 -5.28
CA TYR A 41 7.05 4.82 -4.71
C TYR A 41 8.20 5.82 -4.51
N SER A 42 8.38 6.79 -5.42
CA SER A 42 9.43 7.80 -5.30
C SER A 42 9.17 8.81 -4.17
N LYS A 43 7.89 9.04 -3.81
CA LYS A 43 7.49 9.86 -2.67
C LYS A 43 7.71 9.19 -1.31
N LEU A 44 7.95 7.89 -1.29
CA LEU A 44 8.19 7.14 -0.05
C LEU A 44 9.62 7.32 0.46
N SER A 45 9.75 7.34 1.78
CA SER A 45 11.06 7.32 2.42
C SER A 45 11.85 6.05 2.07
N ARG A 46 13.18 6.12 2.09
CA ARG A 46 14.06 4.97 1.84
C ARG A 46 13.73 3.74 2.70
N PRO A 47 13.46 3.84 4.01
CA PRO A 47 13.07 2.68 4.82
C PRO A 47 11.73 2.07 4.40
N GLN A 48 10.73 2.88 4.04
CA GLN A 48 9.43 2.37 3.56
C GLN A 48 9.59 1.60 2.25
N ARG A 49 10.39 2.13 1.33
CA ARG A 49 10.71 1.47 0.06
C ARG A 49 11.35 0.10 0.27
N GLN A 50 12.32 -0.01 1.18
CA GLN A 50 12.95 -1.29 1.51
C GLN A 50 11.95 -2.28 2.12
N ASN A 51 11.08 -1.79 3.01
CA ASN A 51 10.08 -2.63 3.65
C ASN A 51 9.05 -3.21 2.67
N LEU A 52 8.77 -2.52 1.55
CA LEU A 52 7.88 -3.03 0.48
C LEU A 52 8.46 -4.23 -0.29
N TYR A 53 9.77 -4.50 -0.20
CA TYR A 53 10.38 -5.70 -0.77
C TYR A 53 10.37 -6.91 0.17
N LYS A 54 9.86 -6.74 1.41
CA LYS A 54 9.67 -7.87 2.32
C LYS A 54 8.63 -8.84 1.74
N ARG A 55 8.75 -10.11 2.09
CA ARG A 55 7.77 -11.13 1.70
C ARG A 55 6.46 -10.94 2.47
N VAL A 56 5.35 -11.32 1.85
CA VAL A 56 4.03 -11.45 2.51
C VAL A 56 4.17 -12.37 3.73
N GLY A 57 3.59 -11.99 4.87
CA GLY A 57 3.75 -12.68 6.16
C GLY A 57 5.02 -12.35 6.93
N SER A 58 5.98 -11.61 6.35
CA SER A 58 7.22 -11.18 7.00
C SER A 58 7.21 -9.68 7.37
N GLY A 59 6.03 -9.07 7.47
CA GLY A 59 5.86 -7.64 7.74
C GLY A 59 5.71 -6.77 6.49
N TYR A 60 5.42 -7.37 5.33
CA TYR A 60 5.03 -6.66 4.12
C TYR A 60 3.72 -5.89 4.33
N GLU A 61 2.77 -6.45 5.06
CA GLU A 61 1.46 -5.83 5.34
C GLU A 61 1.63 -4.50 6.07
N ALA A 62 2.46 -4.49 7.12
CA ALA A 62 2.81 -3.29 7.86
C ALA A 62 3.56 -2.27 6.98
N ALA A 63 4.42 -2.74 6.06
CA ALA A 63 5.11 -1.89 5.11
C ALA A 63 4.12 -1.18 4.17
N VAL A 64 3.15 -1.92 3.62
CA VAL A 64 2.11 -1.39 2.74
C VAL A 64 1.23 -0.39 3.49
N ALA A 65 0.79 -0.72 4.70
CA ALA A 65 0.00 0.20 5.53
C ALA A 65 0.75 1.52 5.77
N SER A 66 2.02 1.45 6.17
CA SER A 66 2.84 2.66 6.40
C SER A 66 3.06 3.50 5.14
N ALA A 67 3.23 2.84 3.98
CA ALA A 67 3.41 3.50 2.70
C ALA A 67 2.13 4.20 2.25
N LEU A 68 0.98 3.54 2.39
CA LEU A 68 -0.33 4.10 2.01
C LEU A 68 -0.75 5.24 2.94
N GLN A 69 -0.46 5.13 4.24
CA GLN A 69 -0.67 6.22 5.19
C GLN A 69 0.16 7.46 4.81
N THR A 70 1.41 7.27 4.37
CA THR A 70 2.27 8.39 3.92
C THR A 70 1.77 9.03 2.64
N LEU A 71 1.12 8.24 1.78
CA LEU A 71 0.50 8.71 0.55
C LEU A 71 -0.89 9.33 0.78
N GLY A 72 -1.39 9.35 2.03
CA GLY A 72 -2.72 9.86 2.37
C GLY A 72 -3.86 8.99 1.84
N VAL A 73 -3.62 7.70 1.63
CA VAL A 73 -4.62 6.77 1.09
C VAL A 73 -5.36 6.13 2.25
N GLU A 74 -6.62 6.54 2.42
CA GLU A 74 -7.47 6.06 3.50
C GLU A 74 -8.39 4.91 3.07
N THR A 75 -8.50 4.54 1.79
CA THR A 75 -9.26 3.33 1.41
C THR A 75 -8.74 2.72 0.12
N LEU A 76 -8.64 1.40 0.10
CA LEU A 76 -8.35 0.60 -1.10
C LEU A 76 -9.68 0.22 -1.79
N GLU A 77 -10.46 1.20 -2.22
CA GLU A 77 -11.64 0.90 -3.03
C GLU A 77 -11.22 0.55 -4.47
N CYS A 78 -11.12 -0.76 -4.72
CA CYS A 78 -11.08 -1.31 -6.07
C CYS A 78 -12.52 -1.20 -6.62
N LYS A 79 -12.81 -0.14 -7.36
CA LYS A 79 -14.09 0.00 -8.09
C LYS A 79 -14.01 -0.69 -9.44
#